data_AF-A0A645G2K0-F1
#
_entry.id   AF-A0A645G2K0-F1
#
_cell.length_a   1.000
_cell.length_b   1.000
_cell.length_c   1.000
_cell.angle_alpha   90.00
_cell.angle_beta   90.00
_cell.angle_gamma   90.00
#
_symmetry.space_group_name_H-M   'P 1'
#
loop_
_entity.id
_entity.type
_entity.pdbx_description
1 polymer ?
#
loop_
_entity_poly.entity_id
_entity_poly.type
_entity_poly.pdbx_seq_one_letter_code
_entity_poly.pdbx_strand_id
1 'polypeptide(L)'
;MFMYFGVIYMIEKIIVRKITYQAAEIELNLLSLLSEVNVKSLQNLKKAFSDRDIFLKLFNEDLKQEFLNDSVLYNHYLEASSSGKENDYFSIMYKIKDDLAVELTEHIKLHHICNDLLINDERIIPWECIDSEFYIADTWWESDEDILKDFKELCFLDFIDKYKVCLLNAIITLFGIQIDI
;
A
#
# COMPACT_ATOMS: atom_id res chain seq x y z
N MET A 1 27.59 -31.53 -0.32
CA MET A 1 27.67 -30.08 -0.08
C MET A 1 26.60 -29.44 -0.96
N PHE A 2 25.40 -29.25 -0.42
CA PHE A 2 24.28 -28.70 -1.17
C PHE A 2 24.42 -27.18 -1.21
N MET A 3 24.66 -26.63 -2.40
CA MET A 3 24.52 -25.20 -2.66
C MET A 3 23.03 -24.85 -2.58
N TYR A 4 22.63 -24.15 -1.52
CA TYR A 4 21.37 -23.42 -1.52
C TYR A 4 21.50 -22.27 -2.52
N PHE A 5 20.92 -22.44 -3.71
CA PHE A 5 20.57 -21.31 -4.55
C PHE A 5 19.45 -20.55 -3.82
N GLY A 6 19.82 -19.50 -3.10
CA GLY A 6 18.86 -18.56 -2.53
C GLY A 6 18.07 -17.95 -3.68
N VAL A 7 16.81 -18.34 -3.83
CA VAL A 7 15.87 -17.65 -4.72
C VAL A 7 15.71 -16.25 -4.14
N ILE A 8 16.31 -15.26 -4.80
CA ILE A 8 16.04 -13.86 -4.52
C ILE A 8 14.61 -13.62 -5.01
N TYR A 9 13.64 -13.82 -4.12
CA TYR A 9 12.26 -13.40 -4.36
C TYR A 9 12.26 -11.88 -4.36
N MET A 10 12.17 -11.27 -5.54
CA MET A 10 11.95 -9.82 -5.64
C MET A 10 10.61 -9.50 -4.98
N ILE A 11 10.67 -8.68 -3.93
CA ILE A 11 9.47 -8.15 -3.31
C ILE A 11 9.00 -7.00 -4.18
N GLU A 12 7.76 -7.10 -4.66
CA GLU A 12 7.17 -6.12 -5.54
C GLU A 12 6.92 -4.81 -4.78
N LYS A 13 7.47 -3.70 -5.29
CA LYS A 13 7.11 -2.36 -4.82
C LYS A 13 5.84 -1.92 -5.53
N ILE A 14 4.88 -1.43 -4.76
CA ILE A 14 3.61 -0.91 -5.25
C ILE A 14 3.47 0.57 -4.87
N ILE A 15 2.70 1.29 -5.68
CA ILE A 15 2.36 2.69 -5.44
C ILE A 15 0.96 2.72 -4.86
N VAL A 16 0.84 3.27 -3.65
CA VAL A 16 -0.39 3.23 -2.86
C VAL A 16 -0.85 4.65 -2.60
N ARG A 17 -2.14 4.93 -2.83
CA ARG A 17 -2.73 6.23 -2.53
C ARG A 17 -2.71 6.48 -1.01
N LYS A 18 -2.24 7.66 -0.59
CA LYS A 18 -2.26 8.13 0.82
C LYS A 18 -3.65 8.56 1.29
N ILE A 19 -4.67 7.74 1.00
CA ILE A 19 -6.04 7.87 1.49
C ILE A 19 -6.52 6.47 1.86
N THR A 20 -7.10 6.36 3.05
CA THR A 20 -7.81 5.16 3.48
C THR A 20 -9.26 5.25 3.05
N TYR A 21 -9.71 4.27 2.28
CA TYR A 21 -11.08 4.18 1.80
C TYR A 21 -11.90 3.19 2.62
N GLN A 22 -13.22 3.27 2.57
CA GLN A 22 -14.05 2.18 3.09
C GLN A 22 -14.26 1.15 1.98
N ALA A 23 -13.71 -0.07 2.14
CA ALA A 23 -13.80 -1.11 1.12
C ALA A 23 -15.23 -1.39 0.66
N ALA A 24 -16.16 -1.53 1.61
CA ALA A 24 -17.58 -1.74 1.31
C ALA A 24 -18.21 -0.59 0.52
N GLU A 25 -17.77 0.65 0.76
CA GLU A 25 -18.27 1.81 0.02
C GLU A 25 -17.75 1.79 -1.42
N ILE A 26 -16.45 1.53 -1.61
CA ILE A 26 -15.86 1.37 -2.95
C ILE A 26 -16.57 0.26 -3.73
N GLU A 27 -16.78 -0.90 -3.11
CA GLU A 27 -17.44 -2.04 -3.75
C GLU A 27 -18.87 -1.69 -4.18
N LEU A 28 -19.66 -1.09 -3.29
CA LEU A 28 -21.02 -0.64 -3.59
C LEU A 28 -21.05 0.42 -4.70
N ASN A 29 -20.13 1.39 -4.65
CA ASN A 29 -20.03 2.43 -5.65
C ASN A 29 -19.66 1.85 -7.03
N LEU A 30 -18.72 0.89 -7.07
CA LEU A 30 -18.37 0.20 -8.29
C LEU A 30 -19.55 -0.59 -8.86
N LEU A 31 -20.26 -1.37 -8.03
CA LEU A 31 -21.45 -2.10 -8.46
C LEU A 31 -22.53 -1.18 -9.02
N SER A 32 -22.77 -0.04 -8.36
CA SER A 32 -23.69 1.00 -8.85
C SER A 32 -23.26 1.51 -10.22
N LEU A 33 -21.99 1.89 -10.36
CA LEU A 33 -21.42 2.42 -11.60
C LEU A 33 -21.51 1.42 -12.76
N LEU A 34 -21.23 0.14 -12.52
CA LEU A 34 -21.32 -0.92 -13.53
C LEU A 34 -22.78 -1.21 -13.95
N SER A 35 -23.74 -1.08 -13.02
CA SER A 35 -25.15 -1.32 -13.28
C SER A 35 -25.80 -0.30 -14.20
N GLU A 36 -25.34 0.96 -14.16
CA GLU A 36 -25.91 2.06 -14.96
C GLU A 36 -25.74 1.87 -16.48
N VAL A 37 -24.67 1.19 -16.91
CA VAL A 37 -24.25 1.17 -18.33
C VAL A 37 -24.07 -0.25 -18.88
N ASN A 38 -24.41 -1.31 -18.12
CA ASN A 38 -24.15 -2.71 -18.49
C ASN A 38 -22.67 -2.88 -18.95
N VAL A 39 -21.76 -2.36 -18.12
CA VAL A 39 -20.34 -2.29 -18.43
C VAL A 39 -19.75 -3.70 -18.42
N LYS A 40 -19.27 -4.15 -19.58
CA LYS A 40 -18.59 -5.44 -19.74
C LYS A 40 -17.07 -5.30 -19.88
N SER A 41 -16.54 -4.08 -19.90
CA SER A 41 -15.10 -3.80 -20.06
C SER A 41 -14.78 -2.38 -19.60
N LEU A 42 -13.52 -2.13 -19.23
CA LEU A 42 -13.04 -0.80 -18.85
C LEU A 42 -13.22 0.24 -19.97
N GLN A 43 -13.09 -0.17 -21.23
CA GLN A 43 -13.34 0.72 -22.37
C GLN A 43 -14.80 1.20 -22.44
N ASN A 44 -15.77 0.35 -22.08
CA ASN A 44 -17.16 0.75 -22.06
C ASN A 44 -17.43 1.73 -20.91
N LEU A 45 -16.79 1.52 -19.76
CA LEU A 45 -16.84 2.46 -18.64
C LEU A 45 -16.34 3.85 -19.06
N LYS A 46 -15.13 3.92 -19.63
CA LYS A 46 -14.49 5.17 -20.06
C LYS A 46 -15.17 5.86 -21.25
N LYS A 47 -16.08 5.18 -21.95
CA LYS A 47 -16.94 5.79 -22.98
C LYS A 47 -18.20 6.41 -22.39
N ALA A 48 -18.66 5.92 -21.25
CA ALA A 48 -19.90 6.32 -20.61
C ALA A 48 -19.71 7.39 -19.54
N PHE A 49 -18.56 7.37 -18.87
CA PHE A 49 -18.20 8.30 -17.80
C PHE A 49 -16.84 8.92 -18.10
N SER A 50 -16.69 10.20 -17.78
CA SER A 50 -15.36 10.81 -17.75
C SER A 50 -14.55 10.29 -16.57
N ASP A 51 -13.23 10.50 -16.58
CA ASP A 51 -12.39 10.11 -15.43
C ASP A 51 -12.82 10.86 -14.16
N ARG A 52 -13.27 12.11 -14.31
CA ARG A 52 -13.87 12.89 -13.21
C ARG A 52 -15.11 12.23 -12.64
N ASP A 53 -16.05 11.81 -13.49
CA ASP A 53 -17.27 11.13 -13.05
C ASP A 53 -16.95 9.82 -12.32
N ILE A 54 -15.99 9.05 -12.85
CA ILE A 54 -15.53 7.80 -12.22
C ILE A 54 -14.95 8.11 -10.84
N PHE A 55 -14.07 9.10 -10.72
CA PHE A 55 -13.47 9.48 -9.43
C PHE A 55 -14.52 9.92 -8.40
N LEU A 56 -15.44 10.78 -8.83
CA LEU A 56 -16.48 11.30 -7.95
C LEU A 56 -17.43 10.18 -7.49
N LYS A 57 -17.84 9.29 -8.40
CA LYS A 57 -18.76 8.20 -8.05
C LYS A 57 -18.10 7.09 -7.25
N LEU A 58 -16.84 6.74 -7.55
CA LEU A 58 -16.15 5.60 -6.96
C LEU A 58 -15.49 5.95 -5.64
N PHE A 59 -14.79 7.10 -5.59
CA PHE A 59 -13.95 7.51 -4.47
C PHE A 59 -14.50 8.71 -3.70
N ASN A 60 -15.59 9.33 -4.17
CA ASN A 60 -16.11 10.60 -3.64
C ASN A 60 -15.04 11.73 -3.67
N GLU A 61 -14.14 11.67 -4.65
CA GLU A 61 -13.09 12.66 -4.88
C GLU A 61 -13.39 13.46 -6.15
N ASP A 62 -13.37 14.80 -6.07
CA ASP A 62 -13.56 15.67 -7.24
C ASP A 62 -12.23 15.87 -7.98
N LEU A 63 -12.08 15.18 -9.12
CA LEU A 63 -11.00 15.47 -10.06
C LEU A 63 -11.27 16.85 -10.69
N LYS A 64 -10.42 17.85 -10.39
CA LYS A 64 -10.61 19.21 -10.93
C LYS A 64 -10.59 19.28 -12.46
N GLN A 65 -9.98 18.30 -13.11
CA GLN A 65 -9.88 18.14 -14.55
C GLN A 65 -10.81 17.02 -15.01
N GLU A 66 -11.20 17.03 -16.28
CA GLU A 66 -12.09 16.00 -16.84
C GLU A 66 -11.37 14.65 -17.06
N PHE A 67 -10.08 14.71 -17.38
CA PHE A 67 -9.23 13.56 -17.67
C PHE A 67 -8.18 13.36 -16.59
N LEU A 68 -7.97 12.11 -16.18
CA LEU A 68 -7.00 11.75 -15.15
C LEU A 68 -5.59 12.18 -15.54
N ASN A 69 -5.22 11.96 -16.80
CA ASN A 69 -3.88 12.23 -17.30
C ASN A 69 -3.46 13.71 -17.22
N ASP A 70 -4.44 14.63 -17.20
CA ASP A 70 -4.21 16.06 -17.09
C ASP A 70 -4.20 16.56 -15.64
N SER A 71 -4.49 15.67 -14.68
CA SER A 71 -4.62 16.02 -13.27
C SER A 71 -3.28 16.12 -12.55
N VAL A 72 -3.26 16.94 -11.50
CA VAL A 72 -2.12 17.03 -10.56
C VAL A 72 -1.86 15.68 -9.90
N LEU A 73 -2.92 14.93 -9.58
CA LEU A 73 -2.83 13.61 -8.97
C LEU A 73 -2.06 12.63 -9.86
N TYR A 74 -2.35 12.58 -11.16
CA TYR A 74 -1.66 11.69 -12.08
C TYR A 74 -0.20 12.09 -12.30
N ASN A 75 0.12 13.39 -12.30
CA ASN A 75 1.51 13.84 -12.35
C ASN A 75 2.32 13.35 -11.14
N HIS A 76 1.76 13.41 -9.93
CA HIS A 76 2.39 12.83 -8.74
C HIS A 76 2.50 11.31 -8.80
N TYR A 77 1.54 10.62 -9.42
CA TYR A 77 1.67 9.18 -9.66
C TYR A 77 2.86 8.88 -10.58
N LEU A 78 3.02 9.63 -11.69
CA LEU A 78 4.17 9.46 -12.60
C LEU A 78 5.50 9.79 -11.91
N GLU A 79 5.54 10.79 -11.04
CA GLU A 79 6.70 11.13 -10.23
C GLU A 79 7.09 9.98 -9.29
N ALA A 80 6.12 9.43 -8.55
CA ALA A 80 6.34 8.29 -7.67
C ALA A 80 6.80 7.04 -8.44
N SER A 81 6.16 6.77 -9.58
CA SER A 81 6.49 5.63 -10.45
C SER A 81 7.89 5.71 -11.04
N SER A 82 8.32 6.90 -11.46
CA SER A 82 9.64 7.09 -12.07
C SER A 82 10.78 7.19 -11.05
N SER A 83 10.52 7.78 -9.88
CA SER A 83 11.54 7.98 -8.84
C SER A 83 11.65 6.81 -7.86
N GLY A 84 10.60 6.00 -7.72
CA GLY A 84 10.48 4.99 -6.67
C GLY A 84 10.41 5.58 -5.26
N LYS A 85 10.02 6.86 -5.14
CA LYS A 85 9.92 7.59 -3.87
C LYS A 85 8.49 8.05 -3.61
N GLU A 86 8.19 8.20 -2.33
CA GLU A 86 6.91 8.75 -1.88
C GLU A 86 6.78 10.24 -2.21
N ASN A 87 5.53 10.71 -2.25
CA ASN A 87 5.19 12.12 -2.30
C ASN A 87 3.92 12.40 -1.47
N ASP A 88 3.36 13.60 -1.63
CA ASP A 88 2.20 14.08 -0.88
C ASP A 88 0.94 13.23 -1.12
N TYR A 89 0.84 12.54 -2.26
CA TYR A 89 -0.34 11.78 -2.65
C TYR A 89 -0.14 10.27 -2.58
N PHE A 90 1.10 9.79 -2.66
CA PHE A 90 1.40 8.36 -2.79
C PHE A 90 2.52 7.91 -1.86
N SER A 91 2.33 6.72 -1.27
CA SER A 91 3.35 5.94 -0.58
C SER A 91 3.93 4.88 -1.52
N ILE A 92 5.16 4.44 -1.23
CA ILE A 92 5.78 3.29 -1.89
C ILE A 92 5.82 2.18 -0.85
N MET A 93 5.07 1.12 -1.10
CA MET A 93 4.94 0.00 -0.17
C MET A 93 5.47 -1.29 -0.80
N TYR A 94 5.73 -2.28 0.04
CA TYR A 94 6.15 -3.61 -0.37
C TYR A 94 4.97 -4.57 -0.32
N LYS A 95 4.60 -5.14 -1.46
CA LYS A 95 3.51 -6.11 -1.55
C LYS A 95 3.97 -7.44 -0.96
N ILE A 96 3.27 -7.88 0.08
CA ILE A 96 3.55 -9.14 0.79
C ILE A 96 2.64 -10.25 0.26
N LYS A 97 1.38 -9.92 -0.03
CA LYS A 97 0.35 -10.79 -0.61
C LYS A 97 -0.58 -9.98 -1.50
N ASP A 98 -1.51 -10.63 -2.18
CA ASP A 98 -2.44 -9.96 -3.09
C ASP A 98 -3.20 -8.81 -2.43
N ASP A 99 -3.64 -9.01 -1.19
CA ASP A 99 -4.46 -8.11 -0.37
C ASP A 99 -3.65 -7.37 0.70
N LEU A 100 -2.32 -7.49 0.73
CA LEU A 100 -1.52 -7.07 1.87
C LEU A 100 -0.18 -6.43 1.47
N ALA A 101 0.07 -5.24 2.00
CA ALA A 101 1.32 -4.52 1.83
C ALA A 101 1.90 -4.04 3.15
N VAL A 102 3.21 -3.82 3.18
CA VAL A 102 3.91 -3.20 4.29
C VAL A 102 4.53 -1.87 3.85
N GLU A 103 4.27 -0.83 4.62
CA GLU A 103 4.94 0.48 4.52
C GLU A 103 6.10 0.49 5.52
N LEU A 104 7.30 0.80 5.03
CA LEU A 104 8.52 0.85 5.82
C LEU A 104 9.08 2.27 5.78
N THR A 105 8.93 2.99 6.89
CA THR A 105 9.43 4.35 7.07
C THR A 105 10.22 4.43 8.39
N GLU A 106 9.84 5.34 9.30
CA GLU A 106 10.21 5.23 10.72
C GLU A 106 9.43 4.11 11.44
N HIS A 107 8.31 3.70 10.86
CA HIS A 107 7.42 2.66 11.37
C HIS A 107 7.25 1.54 10.35
N ILE A 108 6.99 0.34 10.88
CA ILE A 108 6.53 -0.83 10.15
C ILE A 108 5.01 -0.84 10.25
N LYS A 109 4.33 -0.56 9.14
CA LYS A 109 2.87 -0.56 9.09
C LYS A 109 2.36 -1.55 8.06
N LEU A 110 1.31 -2.27 8.42
CA LEU A 110 0.63 -3.21 7.56
C LEU A 110 -0.64 -2.57 7.01
N HIS A 111 -0.86 -2.74 5.71
CA HIS A 111 -2.01 -2.19 5.01
C HIS A 111 -2.73 -3.30 4.27
N HIS A 112 -4.06 -3.30 4.38
CA HIS A 112 -4.90 -4.14 3.53
C HIS A 112 -5.28 -3.37 2.27
N ILE A 113 -5.08 -4.01 1.11
CA ILE A 113 -5.30 -3.44 -0.22
C ILE A 113 -6.75 -3.70 -0.64
N CYS A 114 -7.42 -2.69 -1.17
CA CYS A 114 -8.74 -2.85 -1.79
C CYS A 114 -8.62 -3.65 -3.10
N ASN A 115 -9.07 -4.91 -3.11
CA ASN A 115 -8.88 -5.80 -4.26
C ASN A 115 -9.83 -5.57 -5.46
N ASP A 116 -10.82 -4.68 -5.34
CA ASP A 116 -11.98 -4.73 -6.23
C ASP A 116 -11.96 -3.68 -7.36
N LEU A 117 -10.85 -3.00 -7.61
CA LEU A 117 -10.77 -1.93 -8.61
C LEU A 117 -10.41 -2.43 -10.03
N LEU A 118 -10.89 -3.61 -10.38
CA LEU A 118 -10.60 -4.32 -11.63
C LEU A 118 -11.90 -4.58 -12.42
N ILE A 119 -11.83 -4.45 -13.75
CA ILE A 119 -12.87 -4.90 -14.68
C ILE A 119 -12.22 -5.82 -15.71
N ASN A 120 -12.48 -7.13 -15.63
CA ASN A 120 -11.82 -8.17 -16.45
C ASN A 120 -10.29 -8.06 -16.41
N ASP A 121 -9.71 -8.03 -15.22
CA ASP A 121 -8.26 -7.91 -14.97
C ASP A 121 -7.63 -6.56 -15.40
N GLU A 122 -8.42 -5.60 -15.91
CA GLU A 122 -7.95 -4.24 -16.19
C GLU A 122 -8.27 -3.31 -15.01
N ARG A 123 -7.24 -2.63 -14.48
CA ARG A 123 -7.41 -1.66 -13.40
C ARG A 123 -8.12 -0.39 -13.87
N ILE A 124 -9.06 0.08 -13.06
CA ILE A 124 -9.75 1.36 -13.27
C ILE A 124 -8.77 2.53 -13.10
N ILE A 125 -7.92 2.46 -12.08
CA ILE A 125 -6.86 3.43 -11.75
C ILE A 125 -5.50 2.74 -11.66
N PRO A 126 -4.38 3.44 -11.93
CA PRO A 126 -3.09 2.78 -12.09
C PRO A 126 -2.34 2.50 -10.78
N TRP A 127 -2.88 2.91 -9.63
CA TRP A 127 -2.31 2.69 -8.30
C TRP A 127 -3.21 1.83 -7.42
N GLU A 128 -2.68 1.40 -6.28
CA GLU A 128 -3.40 0.65 -5.27
C GLU A 128 -4.12 1.59 -4.27
N CYS A 129 -5.23 1.12 -3.72
CA CYS A 129 -5.98 1.76 -2.65
C CYS A 129 -5.94 0.87 -1.41
N ILE A 130 -6.03 1.48 -0.23
CA ILE A 130 -6.05 0.76 1.05
C ILE A 130 -7.34 1.05 1.81
N ASP A 131 -7.78 0.10 2.64
CA ASP A 131 -8.95 0.27 3.50
C ASP A 131 -8.62 0.31 4.99
N SER A 132 -7.40 -0.05 5.35
CA SER A 132 -6.95 -0.10 6.72
C SER A 132 -5.44 0.01 6.81
N GLU A 133 -5.00 0.49 7.96
CA GLU A 133 -3.61 0.59 8.38
C GLU A 133 -3.51 -0.01 9.79
N PHE A 134 -2.46 -0.80 10.02
CA PHE A 134 -2.13 -1.34 11.31
C PHE A 134 -0.65 -1.13 11.61
N TYR A 135 -0.36 -0.34 12.64
CA TYR A 135 0.99 -0.18 13.16
C TYR A 135 1.46 -1.49 13.81
N ILE A 136 2.63 -1.98 13.38
CA ILE A 136 3.25 -3.19 13.94
C ILE A 136 4.33 -2.82 14.96
N ALA A 137 5.33 -2.05 14.52
CA ALA A 137 6.53 -1.71 15.28
C ALA A 137 7.31 -0.57 14.60
N ASP A 138 8.50 -0.23 15.12
CA ASP A 138 9.40 0.75 14.52
C ASP A 138 10.50 0.06 13.68
N THR A 139 11.01 0.73 12.65
CA THR A 139 12.08 0.20 11.76
C THR A 139 13.47 0.27 12.40
N TRP A 140 13.70 1.23 13.30
CA TRP A 140 14.98 1.48 13.97
C TRP A 140 16.14 1.76 12.98
N TRP A 141 17.24 1.03 13.09
CA TRP A 141 18.40 1.09 12.19
C TRP A 141 18.44 -0.09 11.21
N GLU A 142 17.39 -0.89 11.15
CA GLU A 142 17.31 -2.05 10.26
C GLU A 142 16.99 -1.58 8.83
N SER A 143 17.55 -2.28 7.84
CA SER A 143 17.24 -2.00 6.44
C SER A 143 15.87 -2.55 6.06
N ASP A 144 15.24 -1.96 5.04
CA ASP A 144 14.01 -2.50 4.46
C ASP A 144 14.18 -3.98 4.08
N GLU A 145 15.33 -4.34 3.50
CA GLU A 145 15.63 -5.71 3.10
C GLU A 145 15.65 -6.69 4.29
N ASP A 146 16.25 -6.29 5.42
CA ASP A 146 16.31 -7.12 6.62
C ASP A 146 14.91 -7.27 7.25
N ILE A 147 14.14 -6.19 7.32
CA ILE A 147 12.75 -6.22 7.85
C ILE A 147 11.87 -7.14 7.01
N LEU A 148 11.96 -7.03 5.69
CA LEU A 148 11.16 -7.83 4.77
C LEU A 148 11.56 -9.31 4.80
N LYS A 149 12.84 -9.60 5.00
CA LYS A 149 13.33 -10.97 5.19
C LYS A 149 12.77 -11.56 6.48
N ASP A 150 12.85 -10.82 7.58
CA ASP A 150 12.34 -11.26 8.88
C ASP A 150 10.82 -11.44 8.87
N PHE A 151 10.09 -10.59 8.14
CA PHE A 151 8.65 -10.73 7.95
C PHE A 151 8.27 -12.08 7.31
N LYS A 152 9.18 -12.67 6.51
CA LYS A 152 9.00 -13.97 5.86
C LYS A 152 9.51 -15.14 6.69
N GLU A 153 10.62 -14.96 7.39
CA GLU A 153 11.34 -16.05 8.06
C GLU A 153 10.92 -16.23 9.52
N LEU A 154 10.54 -15.16 10.22
CA LEU A 154 10.16 -15.20 11.62
C LEU A 154 8.67 -15.52 11.79
N CYS A 155 8.32 -16.17 12.89
CA CYS A 155 6.93 -16.21 13.30
C CYS A 155 6.51 -14.83 13.84
N PHE A 156 5.20 -14.56 13.87
CA PHE A 156 4.68 -13.25 14.28
C PHE A 156 5.20 -12.79 15.66
N LEU A 157 5.28 -13.71 16.64
CA LEU A 157 5.77 -13.36 17.98
C LEU A 157 7.25 -12.99 17.98
N ASP A 158 8.09 -13.73 17.26
CA ASP A 158 9.52 -13.45 17.15
C ASP A 158 9.79 -12.14 16.40
N PHE A 159 8.99 -11.86 15.36
CA PHE A 159 9.04 -10.59 14.64
C PHE A 159 8.72 -9.42 15.58
N ILE A 160 7.61 -9.52 16.32
CA ILE A 160 7.24 -8.49 17.29
C ILE A 160 8.31 -8.34 18.37
N ASP A 161 8.87 -9.44 18.89
CA ASP A 161 9.93 -9.38 19.90
C ASP A 161 11.14 -8.59 19.39
N LYS A 162 11.63 -8.90 18.18
CA LYS A 162 12.76 -8.20 17.56
C LYS A 162 12.51 -6.70 17.40
N TYR A 163 11.37 -6.31 16.85
CA TYR A 163 11.10 -4.91 16.47
C TYR A 163 10.44 -4.06 17.57
N LYS A 164 9.82 -4.68 18.60
CA LYS A 164 9.09 -3.99 19.68
C LYS A 164 9.86 -3.93 21.01
N VAL A 165 10.85 -4.80 21.25
CA VAL A 165 11.55 -4.88 22.56
C VAL A 165 12.71 -3.89 22.72
N CYS A 166 13.18 -3.25 21.66
CA CYS A 166 14.34 -2.35 21.76
C CYS A 166 14.12 -1.06 22.58
N LEU A 167 12.89 -0.68 22.93
CA LEU A 167 12.64 0.47 23.82
C LEU A 167 13.23 0.25 25.22
N LEU A 168 13.23 -0.99 25.74
CA LEU A 168 13.79 -1.26 27.07
C LEU A 168 15.33 -1.34 27.03
N ASN A 169 15.91 -2.02 26.04
CA ASN A 169 17.36 -2.15 25.91
C ASN A 169 18.04 -0.85 25.46
N ALA A 170 17.41 -0.04 24.60
CA ALA A 170 17.92 1.28 24.26
C ALA A 170 17.85 2.22 25.46
N ILE A 171 16.82 2.15 26.32
CA ILE A 171 16.79 2.93 27.56
C ILE A 171 17.88 2.47 28.54
N ILE A 172 18.07 1.17 28.72
CA ILE A 172 19.12 0.62 29.61
C ILE A 172 20.52 0.97 29.08
N THR A 173 20.73 0.94 27.76
CA THR A 173 22.04 1.19 27.14
C THR A 173 22.35 2.68 26.98
N LEU A 174 21.36 3.53 26.66
CA LEU A 174 21.54 4.98 26.51
C LEU A 174 21.44 5.75 27.82
N PHE A 175 20.67 5.28 28.81
CA PHE A 175 20.48 5.97 30.09
C PHE A 175 21.11 5.26 31.29
N GLY A 176 21.75 4.10 31.11
CA GLY A 176 22.47 3.40 32.18
C GLY A 176 21.59 3.03 33.38
N ILE A 177 20.28 2.84 33.17
CA ILE A 177 19.35 2.51 34.25
C ILE A 177 19.47 1.01 34.52
N GLN A 178 20.17 0.67 35.60
CA GLN A 178 20.12 -0.67 36.20
C GLN A 178 18.77 -0.82 36.90
N ILE A 179 17.91 -1.70 36.39
CA ILE A 179 16.71 -2.14 37.11
C ILE A 179 17.07 -3.46 37.78
N ASP A 180 17.33 -3.40 39.09
CA ASP A 180 17.47 -4.59 39.92
C ASP A 180 16.08 -5.24 40.07
N ILE A 181 15.97 -6.52 39.68
CA ILE A 181 14.80 -7.38 39.91
C ILE A 181 14.85 -7.91 41.34
#